data_AF-A0A3N5WMV0-F1
#
_entry.id   AF-A0A3N5WMV0-F1
#
_cell.length_a   1.000
_cell.length_b   1.000
_cell.length_c   1.000
_cell.angle_alpha   90.00
_cell.angle_beta   90.00
_cell.angle_gamma   90.00
#
_symmetry.space_group_name_H-M   'P 1'
#
loop_
_entity.id
_entity.type
_entity.pdbx_description
1 polymer ?
#
loop_
_entity_poly.entity_id
_entity_poly.type
_entity_poly.pdbx_seq_one_letter_code
_entity_poly.pdbx_strand_id
1 'polypeptide(L)' 'MAELDRIRWQCRRGLLELDLLLNRFLDRELAGLSTEQMQTFRELLDEADIRLLAWVMEQEKVPGRYDFLIGRLRQV' A
#
# COMPACT_ATOMS: atom_id res chain seq x y z
N MET A 1 8.21 14.41 -9.36
CA MET A 1 7.99 13.36 -10.38
C MET A 1 8.70 12.04 -10.04
N ALA A 2 9.89 12.02 -9.43
CA ALA A 2 10.63 10.76 -9.16
C ALA A 2 10.06 9.85 -8.06
N GLU A 3 9.35 10.39 -7.06
CA GLU A 3 8.84 9.61 -5.92
C GLU A 3 7.71 8.65 -6.34
N LEU A 4 6.85 9.11 -7.27
CA LEU A 4 5.70 8.36 -7.78
C LEU A 4 6.13 7.17 -8.62
N ASP A 5 7.11 7.37 -9.49
CA ASP A 5 7.70 6.31 -10.30
C ASP A 5 8.38 5.26 -9.42
N ARG A 6 9.08 5.67 -8.35
CA ARG A 6 9.68 4.72 -7.38
C ARG A 6 8.61 3.88 -6.69
N ILE A 7 7.55 4.51 -6.20
CA ILE A 7 6.47 3.82 -5.50
C ILE A 7 5.71 2.88 -6.45
N ARG A 8 5.36 3.33 -7.67
CA ARG A 8 4.76 2.46 -8.70
C ARG A 8 5.66 1.29 -9.02
N TRP A 9 6.97 1.52 -9.14
CA TRP A 9 7.92 0.45 -9.40
C TRP A 9 8.02 -0.55 -8.24
N GLN A 10 7.98 -0.09 -6.98
CA GLN A 10 7.93 -0.96 -5.79
C GLN A 10 6.65 -1.81 -5.71
N CYS A 11 5.54 -1.34 -6.26
CA CYS A 11 4.28 -2.08 -6.31
C CYS A 11 4.28 -3.19 -7.37
N ARG A 12 5.20 -3.16 -8.34
CA ARG A 12 5.37 -4.20 -9.37
C ARG A 12 5.96 -5.46 -8.76
N ARG A 13 5.10 -6.22 -8.12
CA ARG A 13 5.41 -7.45 -7.39
C ARG A 13 4.86 -8.66 -8.16
N GLY A 14 5.36 -9.85 -7.85
CA GLY A 14 5.00 -11.10 -8.56
C GLY A 14 3.54 -11.54 -8.38
N LEU A 15 2.76 -10.84 -7.56
CA LEU A 15 1.36 -11.11 -7.25
C LEU A 15 0.45 -10.08 -7.94
N LEU A 16 -0.30 -10.55 -8.94
CA LEU A 16 -1.19 -9.71 -9.75
C LEU A 16 -2.28 -9.01 -8.93
N GLU A 17 -2.86 -9.72 -7.96
CA GLU A 17 -3.89 -9.18 -7.06
C GLU A 17 -3.36 -8.01 -6.23
N LEU A 18 -2.16 -8.17 -5.68
CA LEU A 18 -1.51 -7.15 -4.85
C LEU A 18 -1.11 -5.93 -5.70
N ASP A 19 -0.58 -6.16 -6.91
CA ASP A 19 -0.23 -5.10 -7.86
C ASP A 19 -1.46 -4.27 -8.27
N LEU A 20 -2.60 -4.92 -8.55
CA LEU A 20 -3.85 -4.25 -8.88
C LEU A 20 -4.39 -3.41 -7.72
N LEU A 21 -4.41 -3.96 -6.51
CA LEU A 21 -4.85 -3.25 -5.31
C LEU A 21 -3.98 -2.02 -5.05
N LEU A 22 -2.65 -2.19 -5.08
CA LEU A 22 -1.71 -1.11 -4.87
C LEU A 22 -1.83 -0.04 -5.96
N ASN A 23 -1.92 -0.42 -7.24
CA ASN A 23 -2.09 0.55 -8.33
C ASN A 23 -3.38 1.37 -8.18
N ARG A 24 -4.50 0.74 -7.82
CA ARG A 24 -5.77 1.46 -7.59
C ARG A 24 -5.68 2.38 -6.37
N PHE A 25 -5.10 1.90 -5.28
CA PHE A 25 -4.87 2.70 -4.09
C PHE A 25 -4.01 3.92 -4.41
N LEU A 26 -2.93 3.73 -5.17
CA LEU A 26 -2.08 4.81 -5.66
C LEU A 26 -2.85 5.78 -6.55
N ASP A 27 -3.71 5.33 -7.45
CA ASP A 27 -4.45 6.25 -8.32
C ASP A 27 -5.41 7.14 -7.51
N ARG A 28 -6.06 6.59 -6.49
CA ARG A 28 -7.09 7.29 -5.68
C ARG A 28 -6.55 8.09 -4.51
N GLU A 29 -5.69 7.50 -3.69
CA GLU A 29 -5.27 8.09 -2.42
C GLU A 29 -4.02 8.95 -2.59
N LEU A 30 -3.15 8.66 -3.56
CA LEU A 30 -1.91 9.41 -3.75
C LEU A 30 -2.11 10.89 -4.08
N ALA A 31 -3.23 11.26 -4.69
CA ALA A 31 -3.58 12.66 -4.93
C ALA A 31 -3.93 13.43 -3.64
N GLY A 32 -4.29 12.73 -2.55
CA GLY A 32 -4.72 13.30 -1.27
C GLY A 32 -3.85 12.92 -0.06
N LEU A 33 -2.81 12.11 -0.24
CA LEU A 33 -1.91 11.69 0.84
C LEU A 33 -1.01 12.87 1.28
N SER A 34 -1.04 13.15 2.58
CA SER A 34 -0.08 14.05 3.23
C SER A 34 1.30 13.39 3.32
N THR A 35 2.35 14.20 3.49
CA THR A 35 3.74 13.74 3.61
C THR A 35 3.97 12.67 4.70
N GLU A 36 3.22 12.74 5.80
CA GLU A 36 3.26 11.73 6.88
C GLU A 36 2.70 10.39 6.42
N GLN A 37 1.53 10.40 5.77
CA GLN A 37 0.91 9.19 5.26
C GLN A 37 1.74 8.58 4.12
N MET A 38 2.37 9.42 3.31
CA MET A 38 3.28 8.95 2.26
C MET A 38 4.52 8.25 2.84
N GLN A 39 5.05 8.73 3.96
CA GLN A 39 6.12 8.03 4.69
C GLN A 39 5.62 6.70 5.24
N THR A 40 4.46 6.67 5.90
CA THR A 40 3.88 5.43 6.42
C THR A 40 3.61 4.41 5.32
N PHE A 41 3.13 4.86 4.15
CA PHE A 41 2.93 4.01 3.00
C PHE A 41 4.25 3.47 2.44
N ARG A 42 5.32 4.26 2.50
CA ARG A 42 6.64 3.80 2.08
C ARG A 42 7.22 2.75 3.02
N GLU A 43 7.06 2.92 4.33
CA GLU A 43 7.40 1.86 5.29
C GLU A 43 6.58 0.59 5.03
N LEU A 44 5.31 0.74 4.67
CA LEU A 44 4.43 -0.36 4.33
C LEU A 44 4.88 -1.09 3.05
N LEU A 45 5.41 -0.38 2.05
CA LEU A 45 5.98 -0.99 0.83
C LEU A 45 7.35 -1.66 1.06
N ASP A 46 8.04 -1.31 2.14
CA ASP A 46 9.27 -1.98 2.58
C ASP A 46 8.97 -3.37 3.17
N GLU A 47 7.77 -3.57 3.72
CA GLU A 47 7.31 -4.88 4.22
C GLU A 47 7.08 -5.90 3.10
N ALA A 48 7.13 -7.18 3.47
CA ALA A 48 6.98 -8.29 2.55
C ALA A 48 5.58 -8.36 1.91
N ASP A 49 5.53 -8.74 0.63
CA ASP A 49 4.28 -9.01 -0.14
C ASP A 49 3.27 -9.85 0.61
N ILE A 50 3.77 -10.93 1.20
CA ILE A 50 2.95 -11.91 1.91
C ILE A 50 2.30 -11.29 3.14
N ARG A 51 2.99 -10.36 3.82
CA ARG A 51 2.47 -9.65 4.99
C ARG A 51 1.39 -8.65 4.60
N LEU A 52 1.63 -7.88 3.55
CA LEU A 52 0.63 -6.98 2.97
C LEU A 52 -0.64 -7.73 2.59
N LEU A 53 -0.49 -8.83 1.85
CA LEU A 53 -1.62 -9.67 1.46
C LEU A 53 -2.34 -10.23 2.70
N ALA A 54 -1.59 -10.71 3.70
CA ALA A 54 -2.17 -11.22 4.95
C ALA A 54 -2.98 -10.16 5.71
N TRP A 55 -2.53 -8.91 5.74
CA TRP A 55 -3.27 -7.79 6.35
C TRP A 55 -4.55 -7.45 5.59
N VAL A 56 -4.49 -7.41 4.26
CA VAL A 56 -5.66 -7.17 3.41
C VAL A 56 -6.69 -8.29 3.56
N MET A 57 -6.21 -9.53 3.66
CA MET A 57 -7.03 -10.75 3.81
C MET A 57 -7.45 -11.02 5.27
N GLU A 58 -7.17 -10.09 6.20
CA GLU A 58 -7.47 -10.21 7.63
C GLU A 58 -6.88 -11.46 8.30
N GLN A 59 -5.87 -12.07 7.66
CA GLN A 59 -5.16 -13.23 8.18
C GLN A 59 -4.21 -12.85 9.31
N GLU A 60 -3.78 -11.58 9.35
CA GLU A 60 -2.87 -11.09 10.37
C GLU A 60 -3.29 -9.70 10.89
N LYS A 61 -2.94 -9.44 12.15
CA LYS A 61 -3.24 -8.18 12.82
C LYS A 61 -2.39 -7.04 12.25
N VAL A 62 -3.07 -6.08 11.63
CA VAL A 62 -2.46 -4.87 11.10
C VAL A 62 -1.90 -4.01 12.26
N PRO A 63 -0.64 -3.55 12.18
CA PRO A 63 -0.12 -2.55 13.09
C PRO A 63 -0.98 -1.28 13.04
N GLY A 64 -1.30 -0.66 14.19
CA GLY A 64 -2.21 0.50 14.25
C GLY A 64 -1.81 1.69 13.36
N ARG A 65 -0.52 1.83 13.03
CA ARG A 65 -0.03 2.84 12.07
C ARG A 65 -0.44 2.59 10.62
N TYR A 66 -0.66 1.32 10.24
CA TYR A 66 -1.05 0.91 8.90
C TYR A 66 -2.55 0.62 8.78
N ASP A 67 -3.27 0.60 9.90
CA ASP A 67 -4.71 0.31 9.96
C ASP A 67 -5.51 1.18 9.00
N PHE A 68 -5.24 2.50 9.00
CA PHE A 68 -5.88 3.43 8.08
C PHE A 68 -5.60 3.08 6.60
N LEU A 69 -4.34 2.79 6.26
CA LEU A 69 -3.95 2.47 4.88
C LEU A 69 -4.55 1.15 4.40
N ILE A 70 -4.52 0.10 5.22
CA ILE A 70 -5.11 -1.20 4.89
C ILE A 70 -6.63 -1.09 4.79
N GLY A 71 -7.28 -0.34 5.70
CA GLY A 71 -8.70 -0.06 5.61
C GLY A 71 -9.08 0.61 4.30
N ARG A 72 -8.27 1.57 3.84
CA ARG A 72 -8.43 2.23 2.54
C ARG A 72 -8.16 1.28 1.39
N LEU A 73 -7.10 0.47 1.46
CA LEU A 73 -6.73 -0.51 0.43
C LEU A 73 -7.84 -1.55 0.17
N ARG A 74 -8.63 -1.86 1.20
CA ARG A 74 -9.81 -2.74 1.11
C ARG A 74 -11.05 -2.10 0.48
N GLN A 75 -11.08 -0.77 0.35
CA GLN A 75 -12.21 0.01 -0.18
C GLN A 75 -12.03 0.43 -1.65
N VAL A 76 -10.95 0.00 -2.31
CA VAL A 76 -10.59 0.37 -3.70
C VAL A 76 -10.92 -0.73 -4.71
#